data_AF-A0A4S0MJM5-F1
#
_entry.id   AF-A0A4S0MJM5-F1
#
_cell.length_a   1.000
_cell.length_b   1.000
_cell.length_c   1.000
_cell.angle_alpha   90.00
_cell.angle_beta   90.00
_cell.angle_gamma   90.00
#
_symmetry.space_group_name_H-M   'P 1'
#
loop_
_entity.id
_entity.type
_entity.pdbx_description
1 polymer ?
#
loop_
_entity_poly.entity_id
_entity_poly.type
_entity_poly.pdbx_seq_one_letter_code
_entity_poly.pdbx_strand_id
1 'polypeptide(L)'
;VGIFGASAGGQSAVSALLFHPDFYKVAVAKNGCFDNRIDKTWWNELWMGWPVGIEYSQSSAVDNAHRLQGKLMIAVGEMDDNVDPFCSFQLAD
;
A
#
# COMPACT_ATOMS: atom_id res chain seq x y z
N VAL A 1 1.99 -9.64 -16.36
CA VAL A 1 0.67 -8.95 -16.33
C VAL A 1 0.82 -7.62 -15.60
N GLY A 2 0.00 -6.61 -15.93
CA GLY A 2 -0.04 -5.33 -15.23
C GLY A 2 -1.24 -5.24 -14.29
N ILE A 3 -1.13 -4.50 -13.19
CA ILE A 3 -2.22 -4.26 -12.23
C ILE A 3 -2.36 -2.76 -11.94
N PHE A 4 -3.60 -2.31 -11.77
CA PHE A 4 -3.90 -0.93 -11.40
C PHE A 4 -4.97 -0.93 -10.31
N GLY A 5 -4.85 0.00 -9.37
CA GLY A 5 -5.91 0.23 -8.39
C GLY A 5 -5.80 1.60 -7.71
N ALA A 6 -6.92 2.02 -7.14
CA ALA A 6 -7.03 3.24 -6.34
C ALA A 6 -7.45 2.90 -4.90
N SER A 7 -7.05 3.72 -3.92
CA SER A 7 -7.37 3.50 -2.50
C SER A 7 -6.87 2.12 -2.01
N ALA A 8 -7.72 1.29 -1.41
CA ALA A 8 -7.37 -0.10 -1.05
C ALA A 8 -6.90 -0.93 -2.27
N GLY A 9 -7.37 -0.60 -3.48
CA GLY A 9 -6.86 -1.19 -4.72
C GLY A 9 -5.43 -0.76 -5.04
N GLY A 10 -5.04 0.47 -4.66
CA GLY A 10 -3.66 0.95 -4.81
C GLY A 10 -2.71 0.18 -3.90
N GLN A 11 -3.11 -0.03 -2.64
CA GLN A 11 -2.40 -0.91 -1.70
C GLN A 11 -2.24 -2.32 -2.29
N SER A 12 -3.33 -2.91 -2.80
CA SER A 12 -3.31 -4.23 -3.43
C SER A 12 -2.40 -4.30 -4.66
N ALA A 13 -2.35 -3.22 -5.47
CA ALA A 13 -1.49 -3.14 -6.64
C ALA A 13 -0.01 -3.16 -6.27
N VAL A 14 0.40 -2.49 -5.19
CA VAL A 14 1.78 -2.57 -4.68
C VAL A 14 2.06 -3.96 -4.14
N SER A 15 1.18 -4.50 -3.28
CA SER A 15 1.31 -5.84 -2.71
C SER A 15 1.47 -6.92 -3.78
N ALA A 16 0.81 -6.77 -4.94
CA ALA A 16 0.97 -7.68 -6.06
C ALA A 16 2.42 -7.74 -6.60
N LEU A 17 3.15 -6.62 -6.65
CA LEU A 17 4.57 -6.62 -7.02
C LEU A 17 5.49 -7.13 -5.91
N LEU A 18 5.12 -6.92 -4.64
CA LEU A 18 5.94 -7.36 -3.51
C LEU A 18 5.84 -8.87 -3.26
N PHE A 19 4.65 -9.43 -3.41
CA PHE A 19 4.33 -10.81 -3.01
C PHE A 19 4.11 -11.76 -4.19
N HIS A 20 3.84 -11.24 -5.39
CA HIS A 20 3.63 -12.05 -6.60
C HIS A 20 4.40 -11.54 -7.84
N PRO A 21 5.71 -11.20 -7.70
CA PRO A 21 6.49 -10.59 -8.79
C PRO A 21 6.70 -11.50 -10.01
N ASP A 22 6.56 -12.81 -9.85
CA ASP A 22 6.67 -13.76 -10.97
C ASP A 22 5.55 -13.57 -12.00
N PHE A 23 4.38 -13.11 -11.55
CA PHE A 23 3.20 -12.89 -12.40
C PHE A 23 3.00 -11.41 -12.78
N TYR A 24 3.06 -10.51 -11.79
CA TYR A 24 2.89 -9.07 -12.00
C TYR A 24 4.21 -8.39 -12.30
N LYS A 25 4.27 -7.62 -13.40
CA LYS A 25 5.50 -6.97 -13.87
C LYS A 25 5.46 -5.45 -13.78
N VAL A 26 4.26 -4.88 -13.76
CA VAL A 26 4.02 -3.44 -13.64
C VAL A 26 2.81 -3.23 -12.73
N ALA A 27 2.89 -2.26 -11.82
CA ALA A 27 1.75 -1.80 -11.04
C ALA A 27 1.61 -0.27 -11.09
N VAL A 28 0.37 0.19 -11.12
CA VAL A 28 0.01 1.60 -10.93
C VAL A 28 -0.89 1.71 -9.70
N ALA A 29 -0.41 2.40 -8.67
CA ALA A 29 -1.12 2.55 -7.40
C ALA A 29 -1.51 4.01 -7.18
N LYS A 30 -2.81 4.28 -7.04
CA LYS A 30 -3.33 5.63 -6.82
C LYS A 30 -3.85 5.80 -5.39
N ASN A 31 -3.40 6.83 -4.67
CA ASN A 31 -3.90 7.23 -3.33
C ASN A 31 -4.11 6.05 -2.38
N GLY A 32 -3.11 5.17 -2.24
CA GLY A 32 -3.19 3.98 -1.40
C GLY A 32 -2.65 4.22 0.02
N CYS A 33 -3.17 3.48 0.99
CA CYS A 33 -2.55 3.34 2.30
C CYS A 33 -1.58 2.15 2.23
N PHE A 34 -0.28 2.41 2.31
CA PHE A 34 0.77 1.39 2.15
C PHE A 34 1.28 0.85 3.49
N ASP A 35 0.81 1.43 4.59
CA ASP A 35 1.00 0.98 5.96
C ASP A 35 -0.25 1.29 6.79
N ASN A 36 -1.00 0.24 7.14
CA ASN A 36 -2.28 0.35 7.83
C ASN A 36 -2.17 0.87 9.28
N ARG A 37 -0.96 1.18 9.77
CA ARG A 37 -0.74 1.82 11.07
C ARG A 37 -0.96 3.34 11.04
N ILE A 38 -1.05 3.95 9.85
CA ILE A 38 -0.90 5.40 9.68
C ILE A 38 -2.21 6.07 9.28
N ASP A 39 -2.98 5.46 8.39
CA ASP A 39 -4.26 6.01 7.92
C ASP A 39 -5.45 5.40 8.67
N LYS A 40 -6.56 6.15 8.76
CA LYS A 40 -7.90 5.71 9.25
C LYS A 40 -7.86 4.60 10.30
N THR A 41 -7.32 4.91 11.48
CA THR A 41 -7.18 3.94 12.58
C THR A 41 -8.48 3.16 12.84
N TRP A 42 -9.64 3.83 12.85
CA TRP A 42 -10.94 3.18 13.05
C TRP A 42 -11.26 2.09 12.00
N TRP A 43 -10.84 2.28 10.74
CA TRP A 43 -11.06 1.32 9.67
C TRP A 43 -10.09 0.15 9.81
N ASN A 44 -8.81 0.44 10.02
CA ASN A 44 -7.80 -0.60 10.12
C ASN A 44 -7.98 -1.46 11.39
N GLU A 45 -8.34 -0.87 12.53
CA GLU A 45 -8.70 -1.63 13.72
C GLU A 45 -9.96 -2.49 13.53
N LEU A 46 -10.95 -2.00 12.77
CA LEU A 46 -12.16 -2.77 12.47
C LEU A 46 -11.85 -4.05 11.66
N TRP A 47 -10.89 -3.99 10.74
CA TRP A 47 -10.60 -5.10 9.81
C TRP A 47 -9.38 -5.95 10.19
N MET A 48 -8.41 -5.38 10.91
CA MET A 48 -7.17 -6.05 11.30
C MET A 48 -7.06 -6.27 12.82
N GLY A 49 -7.95 -5.65 13.61
CA GLY A 49 -8.00 -5.80 15.05
C GLY A 49 -7.11 -4.82 15.81
N TRP A 50 -7.35 -4.76 17.12
CA TRP A 50 -6.56 -4.02 18.11
C TRP A 50 -6.34 -4.92 19.34
N PRO A 51 -5.15 -4.95 19.97
CA PRO A 51 -3.95 -4.14 19.67
C PRO A 51 -3.28 -4.49 18.34
N VAL A 52 -2.47 -3.57 17.80
CA VAL A 52 -1.67 -3.78 16.59
C VAL A 52 -0.82 -5.04 16.74
N GLY A 53 -1.08 -6.06 15.93
CA GLY A 53 -0.34 -7.30 15.88
C GLY A 53 0.67 -7.37 14.72
N ILE A 54 1.20 -8.57 14.49
CA ILE A 54 2.26 -8.82 13.49
C ILE A 54 1.73 -8.66 12.05
N GLU A 55 0.44 -8.90 11.85
CA GLU A 55 -0.26 -8.79 10.57
C GLU A 55 -0.19 -7.39 9.94
N TYR A 56 -0.10 -6.34 10.76
CA TYR A 56 0.13 -4.97 10.28
C TYR A 56 1.47 -4.83 9.57
N SER A 57 2.54 -5.39 10.15
CA SER A 57 3.87 -5.39 9.53
C SER A 57 3.94 -6.33 8.33
N GLN A 58 3.34 -7.52 8.43
CA GLN A 58 3.34 -8.52 7.34
C GLN A 58 2.62 -8.03 6.08
N SER A 59 1.60 -7.18 6.22
CA SER A 59 0.85 -6.60 5.10
C SER A 59 1.30 -5.20 4.68
N SER A 60 2.19 -4.56 5.45
CA SER A 60 2.76 -3.25 5.13
C SER A 60 3.66 -3.34 3.90
N ALA A 61 3.34 -2.55 2.89
CA ALA A 61 4.19 -2.42 1.72
C ALA A 61 5.49 -1.66 2.03
N VAL A 62 5.47 -0.80 3.07
CA VAL A 62 6.67 -0.09 3.55
C VAL A 62 7.66 -1.08 4.17
N ASP A 63 7.21 -1.92 5.12
CA ASP A 63 8.08 -2.92 5.77
C ASP A 63 8.60 -3.96 4.75
N ASN A 64 7.83 -4.21 3.69
CA ASN A 64 8.16 -5.17 2.63
C ASN A 64 8.76 -4.53 1.36
N ALA A 65 9.09 -3.24 1.36
CA ALA A 65 9.54 -2.51 0.17
C ALA A 65 10.79 -3.13 -0.49
N HIS A 66 11.66 -3.74 0.33
CA HIS A 66 12.85 -4.48 -0.10
C HIS A 66 12.55 -5.66 -1.04
N ARG A 67 11.29 -6.12 -1.12
CA ARG A 67 10.84 -7.20 -2.00
C ARG A 67 10.43 -6.73 -3.40
N LEU A 68 10.40 -5.43 -3.65
CA LEU A 68 9.87 -4.86 -4.88
C LEU A 68 10.63 -5.37 -6.10
N GLN A 69 9.88 -5.97 -7.03
CA GLN A 69 10.37 -6.31 -8.36
C GLN A 69 9.38 -5.80 -9.42
N GLY A 70 9.87 -5.53 -10.62
CA GLY A 70 9.07 -4.94 -11.70
C GLY A 70 9.09 -3.41 -11.67
N LYS A 71 8.04 -2.78 -12.21
CA LYS A 71 7.93 -1.32 -12.30
C LYS A 71 6.71 -0.83 -11.55
N LEU A 72 6.91 0.07 -10.60
CA LEU A 72 5.85 0.70 -9.82
C LEU A 72 5.71 2.17 -10.23
N MET A 73 4.48 2.61 -10.50
CA MET A 73 4.10 4.02 -10.56
C MET A 73 3.14 4.32 -9.42
N ILE A 74 3.47 5.33 -8.61
CA ILE A 74 2.60 5.86 -7.56
C ILE A 74 1.99 7.17 -8.04
N ALA A 75 0.66 7.28 -7.98
CA ALA A 75 -0.08 8.49 -8.30
C ALA A 75 -0.74 9.02 -7.02
N VAL A 76 -0.48 10.28 -6.68
CA VAL A 76 -0.88 10.89 -5.41
C VAL A 76 -1.75 12.11 -5.67
N GLY A 77 -2.87 12.21 -4.97
CA GLY A 77 -3.62 13.46 -4.83
C GLY A 77 -3.13 14.21 -3.60
N GLU A 78 -2.38 15.29 -3.78
CA GLU A 78 -1.76 16.02 -2.66
C GLU A 78 -2.76 16.73 -1.72
N MET A 79 -4.02 16.85 -2.14
CA MET A 79 -5.11 17.40 -1.33
C MET A 79 -6.10 16.32 -0.87
N ASP A 80 -5.69 15.04 -0.85
CA ASP A 80 -6.53 13.94 -0.35
C ASP A 80 -6.64 14.02 1.17
N ASP A 81 -7.84 14.27 1.68
CA ASP A 81 -8.15 14.37 3.11
C ASP A 81 -8.67 13.05 3.70
N ASN A 82 -8.72 12.00 2.87
CA ASN A 82 -9.23 10.70 3.24
C ASN A 82 -8.08 9.70 3.38
N VAL A 83 -7.18 9.58 2.40
CA VAL A 83 -5.92 8.83 2.55
C VAL A 83 -4.78 9.83 2.52
N ASP A 84 -4.18 10.12 3.68
CA ASP A 84 -3.15 11.16 3.81
C ASP A 84 -2.02 10.95 2.77
N PRO A 85 -1.64 11.98 1.99
CA PRO A 85 -0.57 11.90 0.99
C PRO A 85 0.75 11.34 1.54
N PHE A 86 1.01 11.52 2.85
CA PHE A 86 2.14 10.93 3.55
C PHE A 86 2.24 9.41 3.36
N CYS A 87 1.10 8.70 3.30
CA CYS A 87 1.09 7.26 3.04
C CYS A 87 1.85 6.92 1.74
N SER A 88 1.70 7.74 0.71
CA SER A 88 2.37 7.54 -0.58
C SER A 88 3.82 8.00 -0.56
N PHE A 89 4.13 9.11 0.09
CA PHE A 89 5.50 9.61 0.20
C PHE A 89 6.39 8.68 1.03
N GLN A 90 5.86 8.11 2.12
CA GLN A 90 6.60 7.17 2.95
C GLN A 90 6.99 5.90 2.19
N LEU A 91 6.17 5.40 1.27
CA LEU A 91 6.54 4.25 0.44
C LEU A 91 7.62 4.59 -0.60
N ALA A 92 7.69 5.86 -1.02
CA ALA A 92 8.59 6.31 -2.07
C ALA A 92 10.01 6.64 -1.57
N ASP A 93 10.19 6.84 -0.27
CA ASP A 93 11.46 7.14 0.42
C ASP A 93 12.21 5.84 0.81
#